data_AF-A0A6J6CSK9-F1
#
_entry.id   AF-A0A6J6CSK9-F1
#
_cell.length_a   1.000
_cell.length_b   1.000
_cell.length_c   1.000
_cell.angle_alpha   90.00
_cell.angle_beta   90.00
_cell.angle_gamma   90.00
#
_symmetry.space_group_name_H-M   'P 1'
#
loop_
_entity.id
_entity.type
_entity.pdbx_description
1 polymer ?
#
loop_
_entity_poly.entity_id
_entity_poly.type
_entity_poly.pdbx_seq_one_letter_code
_entity_poly.pdbx_strand_id
1 'polypeptide(L)'
;MRLDREFHWITYSRVQTTTLTDLIERLWNTTQPYRRVFMQLVRSEGGIEVTHLEHELLLEAIKRGDSEEAESILRGHIRRTRIELDRHPEVFAHRFE
;
A
#
# COMPACT_ATOMS: atom_id res chain seq x y z
N MET A 1 6.57 4.20 -7.71
CA MET A 1 6.52 4.18 -6.23
C MET A 1 6.26 5.54 -5.59
N ARG A 2 6.78 6.68 -6.11
CA ARG A 2 6.49 8.00 -5.51
C ARG A 2 4.99 8.32 -5.44
N LEU A 3 4.25 8.11 -6.54
CA LEU A 3 2.82 8.39 -6.61
C LEU A 3 1.98 7.46 -5.73
N ASP A 4 2.31 6.17 -5.66
CA ASP A 4 1.72 5.23 -4.71
C ASP A 4 1.90 5.72 -3.27
N ARG A 5 3.12 6.18 -2.95
CA ARG A 5 3.42 6.75 -1.63
C ARG A 5 2.55 7.96 -1.31
N GLU A 6 2.54 8.91 -2.24
CA GLU A 6 1.79 10.15 -2.13
C GLU A 6 0.28 9.91 -2.00
N PHE A 7 -0.26 8.97 -2.79
CA PHE A 7 -1.68 8.58 -2.73
C PHE A 7 -2.08 8.16 -1.32
N HIS A 8 -1.42 7.14 -0.74
CA HIS A 8 -1.79 6.69 0.62
C HIS A 8 -1.59 7.79 1.65
N TRP A 9 -0.52 8.60 1.56
CA TRP A 9 -0.29 9.69 2.49
C TRP A 9 -1.41 10.73 2.47
N ILE A 10 -1.90 11.09 1.28
CA ILE A 10 -3.04 12.00 1.14
C ILE A 10 -4.29 11.39 1.78
N THR A 11 -4.54 10.08 1.62
CA THR A 11 -5.70 9.43 2.27
C THR A 11 -5.65 9.47 3.79
N TYR A 12 -4.45 9.56 4.40
CA TYR A 12 -4.27 9.65 5.85
C TYR A 12 -4.13 11.10 6.37
N SER A 13 -3.91 12.07 5.48
CA SER A 13 -3.47 13.43 5.81
C SER A 13 -4.37 14.25 6.75
N ARG A 14 -5.64 13.88 6.90
CA ARG A 14 -6.60 14.58 7.79
C ARG A 14 -6.69 13.99 9.19
N VAL A 15 -5.94 12.92 9.48
CA VAL A 15 -5.94 12.35 10.83
C VAL A 15 -5.24 13.32 11.79
N GLN A 16 -5.86 13.58 12.94
CA GLN A 16 -5.31 14.49 13.95
C GLN A 16 -4.35 13.77 14.92
N THR A 17 -4.17 12.46 14.75
CA THR A 17 -3.35 11.63 15.64
C THR A 17 -1.90 11.58 15.14
N THR A 18 -0.99 12.17 15.91
CA THR A 18 0.45 12.17 15.59
C THR A 18 1.05 10.77 15.69
N THR A 19 0.76 10.03 16.75
CA THR A 19 1.33 8.69 17.01
C THR A 19 1.06 7.68 15.88
N LEU A 20 -0.15 7.66 15.32
CA LEU A 20 -0.51 6.72 14.25
C LEU A 20 0.22 7.06 12.95
N THR A 21 0.26 8.36 12.63
CA THR A 21 0.94 8.89 11.43
C THR A 21 2.43 8.59 11.47
N ASP A 22 3.08 8.79 12.63
CA ASP A 22 4.50 8.48 12.83
C ASP A 22 4.80 6.99 12.66
N LEU A 23 3.92 6.12 13.17
CA LEU A 23 4.06 4.67 13.04
C LEU A 23 3.93 4.22 11.58
N ILE A 24 2.95 4.76 10.85
CA ILE A 24 2.77 4.48 9.43
C ILE A 24 4.01 4.92 8.64
N GLU A 25 4.49 6.14 8.88
CA GLU A 25 5.68 6.66 8.20
C GLU A 25 6.91 5.79 8.46
N ARG A 26 7.16 5.42 9.73
CA ARG A 26 8.29 4.57 10.10
C ARG A 26 8.22 3.21 9.39
N LEU A 27 7.06 2.54 9.45
CA LEU A 27 6.85 1.25 8.79
C LEU A 27 7.08 1.35 7.28
N TRP A 28 6.61 2.43 6.66
CA TRP A 28 6.82 2.68 5.25
C TRP A 28 8.28 2.91 4.90
N ASN A 29 9.01 3.68 5.70
CA ASN A 29 10.43 3.92 5.49
C ASN A 29 11.23 2.61 5.61
N THR A 30 10.95 1.79 6.62
CA THR A 30 11.65 0.51 6.80
C THR A 30 11.29 -0.53 5.74
N THR A 31 10.09 -0.48 5.17
CA THR A 31 9.63 -1.45 4.15
C THR A 31 9.83 -0.99 2.71
N GLN A 32 10.15 0.29 2.47
CA GLN A 32 10.33 0.88 1.14
C GLN A 32 11.25 0.07 0.22
N PRO A 33 12.41 -0.45 0.67
CA PRO A 33 13.31 -1.20 -0.21
C PRO A 33 12.66 -2.50 -0.73
N TYR A 34 11.97 -3.25 0.14
CA TYR A 34 11.23 -4.46 -0.23
C TYR A 34 10.08 -4.16 -1.18
N ARG A 35 9.33 -3.07 -0.95
CA ARG A 35 8.24 -2.64 -1.86
C ARG A 35 8.76 -2.33 -3.27
N ARG A 36 9.98 -1.81 -3.42
CA ARG A 36 10.57 -1.57 -4.75
C ARG A 36 10.81 -2.87 -5.52
N VAL A 37 11.38 -3.88 -4.86
CA VAL A 37 11.64 -5.20 -5.47
C VAL A 37 10.32 -5.90 -5.80
N PHE A 38 9.39 -5.93 -4.84
CA PHE A 38 8.07 -6.52 -5.04
C PHE A 38 7.32 -5.91 -6.23
N MET A 39 7.32 -4.58 -6.37
CA MET A 39 6.67 -3.91 -7.51
C MET A 39 7.28 -4.27 -8.86
N GLN A 40 8.56 -4.66 -8.93
CA GLN A 40 9.18 -5.13 -10.18
C GLN A 40 8.67 -6.52 -10.56
N LEU A 41 8.51 -7.43 -9.58
CA LEU A 41 8.00 -8.79 -9.79
C LEU A 41 6.51 -8.78 -10.18
N VAL A 42 5.70 -8.04 -9.43
CA VAL A 42 4.25 -7.99 -9.66
C VAL A 42 3.89 -7.27 -10.97
N ARG A 43 4.77 -6.40 -11.47
CA ARG A 43 4.60 -5.77 -12.80
C ARG A 43 4.51 -6.82 -13.91
N SER A 44 5.32 -7.87 -13.87
CA SER A 44 5.30 -8.92 -14.90
C SER A 44 4.06 -9.82 -14.83
N GLU A 45 3.34 -9.81 -13.70
CA GLU A 45 2.21 -10.71 -13.45
C GLU A 45 0.84 -9.99 -13.47
N GLY A 46 0.81 -8.72 -13.87
CA GLY A 46 -0.42 -7.93 -13.99
C GLY A 46 -0.97 -7.36 -12.68
N GLY A 47 -0.35 -7.61 -11.52
CA GLY A 47 -0.88 -7.13 -10.23
C GLY A 47 -0.79 -5.61 -10.01
N ILE A 48 -0.13 -4.86 -10.90
CA ILE A 48 -0.19 -3.40 -10.93
C ILE A 48 -1.60 -2.90 -11.27
N GLU A 49 -2.29 -3.57 -12.19
CA GLU A 49 -3.64 -3.17 -12.62
C GLU A 49 -4.65 -3.34 -11.49
N VAL A 50 -4.57 -4.46 -10.77
CA VAL A 50 -5.39 -4.72 -9.58
C VAL A 50 -5.15 -3.66 -8.50
N THR A 51 -3.89 -3.32 -8.24
CA THR A 51 -3.54 -2.28 -7.25
C THR A 51 -4.13 -0.92 -7.63
N HIS A 52 -4.08 -0.56 -8.91
CA HIS A 52 -4.66 0.69 -9.38
C HIS A 52 -6.19 0.71 -9.22
N LEU A 53 -6.88 -0.39 -9.55
CA LEU A 53 -8.32 -0.51 -9.33
C LEU A 53 -8.70 -0.41 -7.85
N GLU A 54 -7.93 -1.02 -6.95
CA GLU A 54 -8.13 -0.89 -5.50
C GLU A 54 -7.96 0.57 -5.03
N HIS A 55 -7.02 1.32 -5.61
CA HIS A 55 -6.83 2.75 -5.31
C HIS A 55 -8.02 3.59 -5.80
N GLU A 56 -8.55 3.32 -6.99
CA GLU A 56 -9.76 4.00 -7.50
C GLU A 56 -10.97 3.72 -6.61
N LEU A 57 -11.18 2.46 -6.19
CA LEU A 57 -12.26 2.11 -5.28
C LEU A 57 -12.13 2.84 -3.94
N LEU A 58 -10.92 2.90 -3.38
CA LEU A 58 -10.65 3.62 -2.13
C LEU A 58 -10.92 5.13 -2.27
N LEU A 59 -10.47 5.74 -3.37
CA LEU A 59 -10.72 7.15 -3.67
C LEU A 59 -12.21 7.45 -3.74
N GLU A 60 -12.98 6.60 -4.42
CA GLU A 60 -14.41 6.78 -4.57
C GLU A 60 -15.17 6.62 -3.25
N ALA A 61 -14.78 5.66 -2.39
CA ALA A 61 -15.32 5.54 -1.03
C ALA A 61 -15.05 6.80 -0.19
N ILE A 62 -13.81 7.32 -0.24
CA ILE A 62 -13.43 8.57 0.45
C ILE A 62 -14.25 9.76 -0.06
N LYS A 63 -14.45 9.88 -1.38
CA LYS A 63 -15.25 10.97 -1.98
C LYS A 63 -16.71 10.94 -1.54
N ARG A 64 -17.27 9.75 -1.29
CA ARG A 64 -18.62 9.58 -0.73
C ARG A 64 -18.68 9.81 0.78
N GLY A 65 -17.54 9.85 1.46
CA GLY A 65 -17.48 9.87 2.93
C GLY A 65 -17.82 8.53 3.57
N ASP A 66 -17.76 7.44 2.81
CA ASP A 66 -18.05 6.08 3.31
C ASP A 66 -16.80 5.48 3.95
N SER A 67 -16.67 5.67 5.27
CA SER A 67 -15.52 5.19 6.02
C SER A 67 -15.48 3.66 6.14
N GLU A 68 -16.64 3.00 6.18
CA GLU A 68 -16.71 1.54 6.32
C GLU A 68 -16.23 0.85 5.05
N GLU A 69 -16.67 1.34 3.88
CA GLU A 69 -16.21 0.85 2.59
C GLU A 69 -14.71 1.15 2.39
N ALA A 70 -14.26 2.36 2.72
CA ALA A 70 -12.85 2.73 2.63
C ALA A 70 -11.95 1.82 3.50
N GLU A 71 -12.39 1.52 4.73
CA GLU A 71 -11.68 0.59 5.62
C GLU A 71 -11.63 -0.82 5.03
N SER A 72 -12.76 -1.33 4.53
CA SER A 72 -12.86 -2.66 3.94
C SER A 72 -11.93 -2.81 2.73
N ILE A 73 -11.91 -1.83 1.82
CA ILE A 73 -11.04 -1.79 0.66
C ILE A 73 -9.57 -1.75 1.08
N LEU A 74 -9.20 -0.88 2.01
CA LEU A 74 -7.80 -0.75 2.47
C LEU A 74 -7.32 -2.06 3.13
N ARG A 75 -8.16 -2.68 3.96
CA ARG A 75 -7.85 -3.97 4.60
C ARG A 75 -7.68 -5.08 3.55
N GLY A 76 -8.53 -5.11 2.53
CA GLY A 76 -8.44 -6.03 1.40
C GLY A 76 -7.14 -5.86 0.63
N HIS A 77 -6.79 -4.61 0.28
CA HIS A 77 -5.55 -4.26 -0.41
C HIS A 77 -4.30 -4.71 0.36
N ILE A 78 -4.24 -4.43 1.67
CA ILE A 78 -3.12 -4.86 2.53
C ILE A 78 -3.05 -6.39 2.59
N ARG A 79 -4.19 -7.08 2.77
CA ARG A 79 -4.25 -8.54 2.84
C ARG A 79 -3.80 -9.19 1.53
N ARG A 80 -4.26 -8.69 0.38
CA ARG A 80 -3.86 -9.18 -0.94
C ARG A 80 -2.36 -9.00 -1.14
N THR A 81 -1.83 -7.81 -0.86
CA THR A 81 -0.39 -7.53 -0.94
C THR A 81 0.43 -8.49 -0.07
N ARG A 82 -0.04 -8.77 1.16
CA ARG A 82 0.58 -9.75 2.06
C ARG A 82 0.58 -11.17 1.47
N ILE A 83 -0.54 -11.62 0.91
CA ILE A 83 -0.65 -12.95 0.29
C ILE A 83 0.28 -13.07 -0.93
N GLU A 84 0.41 -12.01 -1.72
CA GLU A 84 1.32 -12.00 -2.85
C GLU A 84 2.79 -12.01 -2.38
N LEU A 85 3.12 -11.27 -1.32
CA LEU A 85 4.44 -11.35 -0.69
C LEU A 85 4.79 -12.75 -0.18
N ASP A 86 3.82 -13.51 0.33
CA ASP A 86 4.03 -14.91 0.75
C ASP A 86 4.46 -15.81 -0.43
N ARG A 87 4.11 -15.45 -1.67
CA ARG A 87 4.52 -16.16 -2.89
C ARG A 87 5.91 -15.75 -3.40
N HIS A 88 6.42 -14.62 -2.93
CA HIS A 88 7.71 -14.04 -3.34
C HIS A 88 8.67 -13.87 -2.15
N PRO A 89 9.06 -14.95 -1.44
CA PRO A 89 10.00 -14.86 -0.33
C PRO A 89 11.37 -14.30 -0.74
N GLU A 90 11.75 -14.40 -2.03
CA GLU A 90 12.96 -13.84 -2.61
C GLU A 90 13.07 -12.31 -2.43
N VAL A 91 11.93 -11.61 -2.28
CA VAL A 91 11.90 -10.17 -1.97
C VAL A 91 12.69 -9.86 -0.69
N PHE A 92 12.67 -10.77 0.29
CA PHE A 92 13.35 -10.59 1.58
C PHE A 92 14.82 -11.06 1.58
N ALA A 93 15.23 -11.84 0.58
CA ALA A 93 16.61 -12.27 0.42
C ALA A 93 17.51 -11.16 -0.16
N HIS A 94 16.91 -10.10 -0.71
CA HIS A 94 17.65 -9.00 -1.30
C HIS A 94 18.37 -8.18 -0.22
N ARG A 95 19.71 -8.14 -0.29
CA ARG A 95 20.51 -7.25 0.55
C ARG A 95 20.42 -5.83 -0.02
N PHE A 96 19.87 -4.92 0.76
CA PHE A 96 19.89 -3.50 0.45
C PHE A 96 21.20 -2.93 1.00
N GLU A 97 22.14 -2.65 0.10
CA GLU A 97 23.37 -1.88 0.39
C GLU A 97 23.05 -0.40 0.62
#